data_AF-A0A7S3H071-F1
#
_entry.id   AF-A0A7S3H071-F1
#
_cell.length_a   1.000
_cell.length_b   1.000
_cell.length_c   1.000
_cell.angle_alpha   90.00
_cell.angle_beta   90.00
_cell.angle_gamma   90.00
#
_symmetry.space_group_name_H-M   'P 1'
#
loop_
_entity.id
_entity.type
_entity.pdbx_description
1 polymer ?
#
loop_
_entity_poly.entity_id
_entity_poly.type
_entity_poly.pdbx_seq_one_letter_code
_entity_poly.pdbx_strand_id
1 'polypeptide(L)'
;MKEEHAFIVNFYFEEVSGLPENHCTDTYISFKFMGHLPLYTTPQYLGTDTQPRIDSTVQITKPITASLLDFIRTACMEFKVFAIKSRDDGQVNDDLHSAAGSVHSHQSFSQAKRSDSWKSTGSAGGNSVGSRNSMFKGDKQALERKLSQTLTLTECLSAEKGLLEARLHEMEAEQARLHYENEILRNDLQSA
;
A
#
# COMPACT_ATOMS: atom_id res chain seq x y z
N MET A 1 -15.75 39.65 -9.93
CA MET A 1 -15.44 38.20 -9.93
C MET A 1 -16.24 37.59 -8.79
N LYS A 2 -17.03 36.53 -9.02
CA LYS A 2 -17.69 35.82 -7.92
C LYS A 2 -16.66 34.85 -7.33
N GLU A 3 -16.37 34.97 -6.05
CA GLU A 3 -15.58 33.96 -5.34
C GLU A 3 -16.37 32.67 -5.34
N GLU A 4 -15.85 31.63 -5.99
CA GLU A 4 -16.41 30.29 -5.88
C GLU A 4 -15.97 29.71 -4.53
N HIS A 5 -16.92 29.62 -3.61
CA HIS A 5 -16.67 28.98 -2.32
C HIS A 5 -16.51 27.47 -2.50
N ALA A 6 -15.37 26.94 -2.04
CA ALA A 6 -15.08 25.51 -2.02
C ALA A 6 -15.08 24.98 -0.58
N PHE A 7 -15.56 23.75 -0.44
CA PHE A 7 -15.40 22.94 0.75
C PHE A 7 -14.07 22.20 0.69
N ILE A 8 -13.29 22.28 1.77
CA ILE A 8 -12.00 21.61 1.91
C ILE A 8 -12.08 20.72 3.14
N VAL A 9 -11.76 19.43 2.98
CA VAL A 9 -11.59 18.49 4.10
C VAL A 9 -10.24 17.83 4.01
N ASN A 10 -9.60 17.72 5.17
CA ASN A 10 -8.34 17.03 5.35
C ASN A 10 -8.55 15.79 6.21
N PHE A 11 -8.19 14.63 5.67
CA PHE A 11 -8.12 13.39 6.43
C PHE A 11 -6.67 13.14 6.81
N TYR A 12 -6.40 13.16 8.11
CA TYR A 12 -5.08 12.90 8.68
C TYR A 12 -5.02 11.44 9.13
N PHE A 13 -4.07 10.68 8.57
CA PHE A 13 -3.82 9.29 8.91
C PHE A 13 -2.44 9.19 9.55
N GLU A 14 -2.41 8.97 10.86
CA GLU A 14 -1.17 8.84 11.62
C GLU A 14 -0.67 7.39 11.58
N GLU A 15 -1.46 6.45 12.07
CA GLU A 15 -1.09 5.04 12.15
C GLU A 15 -2.27 4.11 11.85
N VAL A 16 -1.95 2.89 11.46
CA VAL A 16 -2.90 1.77 11.41
C VAL A 16 -2.51 0.82 12.54
N SER A 17 -3.48 0.37 13.34
CA SER A 17 -3.23 -0.56 14.44
C SER A 17 -4.02 -1.85 14.29
N GLY A 18 -3.51 -2.91 14.92
CA GLY A 18 -4.17 -4.22 14.94
C GLY A 18 -4.06 -5.00 13.63
N LEU A 19 -3.02 -4.75 12.82
CA LEU A 19 -2.75 -5.59 11.67
C LEU A 19 -2.25 -6.98 12.12
N PRO A 20 -2.67 -8.06 11.46
CA PRO A 20 -2.13 -9.39 11.70
C PRO A 20 -0.62 -9.43 11.40
N GLU A 21 0.17 -10.08 12.26
CA GLU A 21 1.65 -10.22 12.12
C GLU A 21 2.11 -10.73 10.75
N ASN A 22 1.26 -11.50 10.07
CA ASN A 22 1.55 -12.09 8.78
C ASN A 22 1.17 -11.21 7.57
N HIS A 23 0.61 -9.99 7.75
CA HIS A 23 0.05 -9.16 6.67
C HIS A 23 0.59 -7.74 6.58
N CYS A 24 1.88 -7.50 6.85
CA CYS A 24 2.37 -6.13 7.02
C CYS A 24 3.18 -5.56 5.84
N THR A 25 3.60 -6.37 4.86
CA THR A 25 4.66 -6.00 3.89
C THR A 25 4.36 -4.81 3.00
N ASP A 26 3.07 -4.56 2.77
CA ASP A 26 2.59 -3.51 1.90
C ASP A 26 1.24 -3.08 2.45
N THR A 27 1.21 -1.91 3.09
CA THR A 27 0.04 -1.38 3.77
C THR A 27 -0.35 -0.01 3.23
N TYR A 28 -1.63 0.17 2.90
CA TYR A 28 -2.18 1.49 2.54
C TYR A 28 -3.67 1.58 2.85
N ILE A 29 -4.18 2.81 2.98
CA ILE A 29 -5.59 3.09 3.19
C ILE A 29 -6.19 3.57 1.87
N SER A 30 -7.36 3.05 1.52
CA SER A 30 -8.16 3.57 0.41
C SER A 30 -9.58 3.91 0.85
N PHE A 31 -10.17 4.94 0.26
CA PHE A 31 -11.56 5.31 0.53
C PHE A 31 -12.16 6.10 -0.62
N LYS A 32 -13.50 6.18 -0.65
CA LYS A 32 -14.24 7.06 -1.57
C LYS A 32 -14.93 8.15 -0.78
N PHE A 33 -14.74 9.39 -1.19
CA PHE A 33 -15.47 10.53 -0.66
C PHE A 33 -16.63 10.84 -1.59
N MET A 34 -17.89 10.64 -1.17
CA MET A 34 -19.06 10.55 -2.06
C MET A 34 -18.91 9.42 -3.10
N GLY A 35 -19.76 8.39 -3.08
CA GLY A 35 -19.53 7.12 -3.80
C GLY A 35 -19.27 7.20 -5.32
N HIS A 36 -19.63 8.31 -5.98
CA HIS A 36 -19.40 8.57 -7.40
C HIS A 36 -18.04 9.22 -7.72
N LEU A 37 -17.28 9.65 -6.71
CA LEU A 37 -15.98 10.29 -6.90
C LEU A 37 -14.84 9.25 -7.01
N PRO A 38 -13.65 9.71 -7.45
CA PRO A 38 -12.45 8.88 -7.50
C PRO A 38 -12.12 8.24 -6.16
N LEU A 39 -11.41 7.10 -6.24
CA LEU A 39 -10.80 6.47 -5.08
C LEU A 39 -9.61 7.32 -4.62
N TYR A 40 -9.55 7.60 -3.33
CA TYR A 40 -8.42 8.24 -2.67
C TYR A 40 -7.58 7.19 -1.98
N THR A 41 -6.26 7.36 -1.99
CA THR A 41 -5.30 6.43 -1.38
C THR A 41 -4.22 7.19 -0.63
N THR A 42 -3.77 6.65 0.50
CA THR A 42 -2.55 7.12 1.17
C THR A 42 -1.30 6.64 0.43
N PRO A 43 -0.13 7.24 0.71
CA PRO A 43 1.14 6.60 0.42
C PRO A 43 1.18 5.18 0.99
N GLN A 44 1.93 4.35 0.30
CA GLN A 44 2.14 2.96 0.66
C GLN A 44 3.24 2.87 1.71
N TYR A 45 2.94 2.21 2.83
CA TYR A 45 3.93 1.82 3.81
C TYR A 45 4.53 0.46 3.40
N LEU A 46 5.86 0.42 3.29
CA LEU A 46 6.62 -0.80 3.01
C LEU A 46 7.41 -1.18 4.27
N GLY A 47 7.01 -2.24 4.95
CA GLY A 47 7.64 -2.69 6.19
C GLY A 47 6.93 -3.91 6.77
N THR A 48 7.31 -4.40 7.94
CA THR A 48 6.67 -5.58 8.54
C THR A 48 5.97 -5.29 9.86
N ASP A 49 5.83 -4.00 10.21
CA ASP A 49 5.22 -3.61 11.46
C ASP A 49 3.71 -3.88 11.46
N THR A 50 3.20 -4.40 12.56
CA THR A 50 1.76 -4.54 12.84
C THR A 50 1.07 -3.21 13.12
N GLN A 51 1.88 -2.16 13.36
CA GLN A 51 1.44 -0.80 13.65
C GLN A 51 2.16 0.22 12.75
N PRO A 52 1.95 0.16 11.42
CA PRO A 52 2.65 1.05 10.52
C PRO A 52 2.19 2.50 10.68
N ARG A 53 3.16 3.41 10.80
CA ARG A 53 2.92 4.85 10.73
C ARG A 53 2.88 5.29 9.27
N ILE A 54 1.77 5.91 8.89
CA ILE A 54 1.52 6.41 7.53
C ILE A 54 1.85 7.90 7.44
N ASP A 55 1.62 8.66 8.52
CA ASP A 55 1.89 10.09 8.64
C ASP A 55 1.52 10.89 7.37
N SER A 56 0.28 10.71 6.90
CA SER A 56 -0.19 11.27 5.63
C SER A 56 -1.49 12.05 5.77
N THR A 57 -1.62 13.07 4.92
CA THR A 57 -2.85 13.86 4.78
C THR A 57 -3.43 13.70 3.39
N VAL A 58 -4.69 13.31 3.31
CA VAL A 58 -5.46 13.33 2.06
C VAL A 58 -6.40 14.53 2.08
N GLN A 59 -6.14 15.51 1.23
CA GLN A 59 -6.99 16.69 1.07
C GLN A 59 -8.01 16.49 -0.05
N ILE A 60 -9.25 16.86 0.22
CA ILE A 60 -10.36 16.84 -0.74
C ILE A 60 -10.95 18.23 -0.85
N THR A 61 -10.88 18.80 -2.06
CA THR A 61 -11.48 20.08 -2.41
C THR A 61 -12.66 19.86 -3.34
N LYS A 62 -13.85 20.35 -2.96
CA LYS A 62 -15.07 20.24 -3.77
C LYS A 62 -15.88 21.54 -3.75
N PRO A 63 -16.55 21.90 -4.86
CA PRO A 63 -17.50 23.01 -4.85
C PRO A 63 -18.65 22.72 -3.88
N ILE A 64 -19.14 23.76 -3.22
CA ILE A 64 -20.29 23.62 -2.30
C ILE A 64 -21.55 23.39 -3.13
N THR A 65 -22.16 22.22 -2.97
CA THR A 65 -23.41 21.82 -3.64
C THR A 65 -24.40 21.28 -2.61
N ALA A 66 -25.70 21.27 -2.94
CA ALA A 66 -26.73 20.68 -2.09
C ALA A 66 -26.42 19.19 -1.78
N SER A 67 -26.01 18.42 -2.79
CA SER A 67 -25.64 17.01 -2.64
C SER A 67 -24.45 16.81 -1.71
N LEU A 68 -23.48 17.73 -1.70
CA LEU A 68 -22.37 17.69 -0.76
C LEU A 68 -22.84 17.94 0.68
N LEU A 69 -23.71 18.93 0.89
CA LEU A 69 -24.25 19.23 2.21
C LEU A 69 -25.09 18.06 2.76
N ASP A 70 -25.88 17.41 1.90
CA ASP A 70 -26.66 16.23 2.28
C ASP A 70 -25.75 15.04 2.60
N PHE A 71 -24.69 14.82 1.81
CA PHE A 71 -23.68 13.81 2.08
C PHE A 71 -23.03 14.05 3.45
N ILE A 72 -22.55 15.25 3.76
CA ILE A 72 -21.90 15.55 5.05
C ILE A 72 -22.83 15.28 6.24
N ARG A 73 -24.14 15.53 6.09
CA ARG A 73 -25.12 15.34 7.17
C ARG A 73 -25.48 13.88 7.43
N THR A 74 -25.41 13.02 6.41
CA THR A 74 -26.04 11.69 6.45
C THR A 74 -25.10 10.55 6.14
N ALA A 75 -23.95 10.82 5.52
CA ALA A 75 -23.08 9.77 5.05
C ALA A 75 -22.24 9.14 6.16
N CYS A 76 -21.93 7.86 5.96
CA CYS A 76 -20.87 7.17 6.65
C CYS A 76 -19.63 7.12 5.73
N MET A 77 -18.45 7.30 6.30
CA MET A 77 -17.19 7.12 5.60
C MET A 77 -16.58 5.78 5.97
N GLU A 78 -16.24 5.00 4.95
CA GLU A 78 -15.56 3.72 5.11
C GLU A 78 -14.12 3.84 4.61
N PHE A 79 -13.18 3.49 5.48
CA PHE A 79 -11.77 3.41 5.16
C PHE A 79 -11.38 1.94 5.06
N LYS A 80 -10.84 1.55 3.91
CA LYS A 80 -10.39 0.19 3.65
C LYS A 80 -8.88 0.15 3.80
N VAL A 81 -8.42 -0.63 4.77
CA VAL A 81 -7.00 -0.92 4.97
C VAL A 81 -6.65 -2.14 4.13
N PHE A 82 -5.66 -1.99 3.27
CA PHE A 82 -5.04 -3.09 2.53
C PHE A 82 -3.70 -3.39 3.15
N ALA A 83 -3.42 -4.67 3.35
CA ALA A 83 -2.21 -5.15 3.99
C ALA A 83 -1.83 -6.51 3.34
N ILE A 84 -0.70 -6.58 2.64
CA ILE A 84 -0.30 -7.79 1.90
C ILE A 84 0.42 -8.78 2.83
N LYS A 85 0.10 -10.06 2.65
CA LYS A 85 0.77 -11.17 3.33
C LYS A 85 2.24 -11.25 2.94
N SER A 86 3.15 -11.29 3.92
CA SER A 86 4.54 -11.64 3.65
C SER A 86 4.60 -13.04 3.03
N ARG A 87 5.38 -13.19 1.95
CA ARG A 87 5.80 -14.53 1.51
C ARG A 87 6.91 -14.96 2.45
N ASP A 88 6.67 -16.00 3.24
CA ASP A 88 7.75 -16.75 3.87
C ASP A 88 8.56 -17.42 2.75
N ASP A 89 9.58 -16.75 2.23
CA ASP A 89 10.59 -17.36 1.35
C ASP A 89 11.62 -18.13 2.20
N GLY A 90 11.15 -18.86 3.22
CA GLY A 90 11.93 -19.50 4.28
C GLY A 90 11.78 -21.02 4.42
N GLN A 91 11.24 -21.71 3.41
CA GLN A 91 11.35 -23.18 3.30
C GLN A 91 11.99 -23.54 1.96
N VAL A 92 13.32 -23.39 1.91
CA VAL A 92 14.16 -24.15 0.98
C VAL A 92 14.35 -25.52 1.63
N ASN A 93 13.99 -26.57 0.90
CA ASN A 93 13.99 -27.97 1.32
C ASN A 93 15.26 -28.41 2.09
N ASP A 94 15.09 -28.83 3.34
CA ASP A 94 15.98 -29.80 4.01
C ASP A 94 15.25 -31.14 4.17
N ASP A 95 14.82 -31.72 3.04
CA ASP A 95 14.47 -33.13 2.94
C ASP A 95 15.68 -33.91 2.41
N LEU A 96 16.76 -34.01 3.20
CA LEU A 96 17.73 -35.10 3.05
C LEU A 96 18.54 -35.32 4.35
N HIS A 97 18.38 -36.52 4.91
CA HIS A 97 19.13 -37.14 6.00
C HIS A 97 18.80 -36.72 7.46
N SER A 98 17.94 -37.51 8.10
CA SER A 98 18.39 -38.38 9.21
C SER A 98 17.34 -39.42 9.58
N ALA A 99 17.54 -40.63 9.05
CA ALA A 99 17.06 -41.84 9.68
C ALA A 99 18.02 -42.17 10.84
N ALA A 100 17.71 -41.75 12.07
CA ALA A 100 18.22 -42.33 13.31
C ALA A 100 17.53 -41.69 14.54
N GLY A 101 16.69 -42.48 15.20
CA GLY A 101 16.58 -42.56 16.67
C GLY A 101 16.25 -41.31 17.52
N SER A 102 15.16 -41.48 18.27
CA SER A 102 15.07 -41.26 19.73
C SER A 102 14.48 -39.95 20.30
N VAL A 103 13.33 -40.17 20.97
CA VAL A 103 12.92 -39.69 22.31
C VAL A 103 12.29 -38.31 22.47
N HIS A 104 10.96 -38.36 22.71
CA HIS A 104 10.14 -37.63 23.68
C HIS A 104 10.44 -36.15 23.97
N SER A 105 9.40 -35.32 23.84
CA SER A 105 8.75 -34.75 25.02
C SER A 105 7.33 -34.24 24.73
N HIS A 106 6.43 -34.57 25.66
CA HIS A 106 5.10 -34.03 25.84
C HIS A 106 5.13 -32.52 26.11
N GLN A 107 4.15 -31.76 25.61
CA GLN A 107 3.16 -31.09 26.48
C GLN A 107 1.97 -30.56 25.67
N SER A 108 0.79 -30.92 26.16
CA SER A 108 -0.54 -30.54 25.69
C SER A 108 -1.11 -29.38 26.53
N PHE A 109 -2.29 -28.90 26.11
CA PHE A 109 -3.25 -27.94 26.70
C PHE A 109 -3.17 -26.53 26.08
N SER A 110 -4.25 -25.87 25.64
CA SER A 110 -5.69 -26.15 25.79
C SER A 110 -6.53 -25.44 24.72
N GLN A 111 -7.65 -26.10 24.46
CA GLN A 111 -8.80 -25.79 23.62
C GLN A 111 -9.50 -24.46 23.99
N ALA A 112 -9.79 -23.61 22.99
CA ALA A 112 -10.90 -22.64 23.06
C ALA A 112 -11.63 -22.60 21.71
N LYS A 113 -12.76 -23.30 21.67
CA LYS A 113 -13.76 -23.22 20.61
C LYS A 113 -14.38 -21.82 20.63
N ARG A 114 -14.34 -21.12 19.50
CA ARG A 114 -15.41 -20.17 19.13
C ARG A 114 -15.82 -20.43 17.68
N SER A 115 -17.00 -21.01 17.59
CA SER A 115 -17.84 -21.13 16.41
C SER A 115 -18.37 -19.75 16.04
N ASP A 116 -18.17 -19.32 14.79
CA ASP A 116 -19.16 -18.50 14.11
C ASP A 116 -19.33 -19.00 12.68
N SER A 117 -20.55 -19.47 12.45
CA SER A 117 -21.01 -20.19 11.28
C SER A 117 -21.55 -19.20 10.27
N TRP A 118 -20.88 -19.04 9.13
CA TRP A 118 -21.51 -18.43 7.95
C TRP A 118 -22.24 -19.54 7.19
N LYS A 119 -23.52 -19.74 7.50
CA LYS A 119 -24.43 -20.56 6.67
C LYS A 119 -24.87 -19.73 5.47
N SER A 120 -24.33 -20.02 4.30
CA SER A 120 -24.97 -19.67 3.03
C SER A 120 -26.06 -20.68 2.72
N THR A 121 -27.30 -20.23 2.73
CA THR A 121 -28.47 -20.94 2.19
C THR A 121 -28.41 -20.97 0.66
N GLY A 122 -28.56 -22.15 0.07
CA GLY A 122 -28.72 -22.33 -1.38
C GLY A 122 -28.62 -23.80 -1.81
N SER A 123 -29.75 -24.51 -1.76
CA SER A 123 -29.91 -25.91 -2.16
C SER A 123 -29.89 -26.12 -3.68
N ALA A 124 -29.18 -27.15 -4.15
CA ALA A 124 -29.65 -28.14 -5.15
C ALA A 124 -28.61 -29.29 -5.23
N GLY A 125 -29.11 -30.53 -5.22
CA GLY A 125 -28.33 -31.73 -4.92
C GLY A 125 -27.62 -32.42 -6.09
N GLY A 126 -26.81 -33.41 -5.74
CA GLY A 126 -26.13 -34.32 -6.67
C GLY A 126 -24.96 -35.05 -6.00
N ASN A 127 -25.20 -36.28 -5.54
CA ASN A 127 -24.18 -37.21 -5.06
C ASN A 127 -23.19 -37.60 -6.18
N SER A 128 -21.89 -37.46 -5.94
CA SER A 128 -20.89 -38.48 -6.30
C SER A 128 -19.53 -38.20 -5.66
N VAL A 129 -19.04 -39.19 -4.93
CA VAL A 129 -17.67 -39.34 -4.45
C VAL A 129 -16.69 -39.34 -5.64
N GLY A 130 -15.64 -38.52 -5.59
CA GLY A 130 -14.59 -38.55 -6.61
C GLY A 130 -13.51 -37.48 -6.47
N SER A 131 -12.36 -37.89 -5.97
CA SER A 131 -11.01 -37.34 -6.22
C SER A 131 -10.78 -35.81 -6.15
N ARG A 132 -10.06 -35.43 -5.09
CA ARG A 132 -9.34 -34.16 -4.95
C ARG A 132 -8.29 -34.03 -6.07
N ASN A 133 -8.60 -33.28 -7.14
CA ASN A 133 -7.58 -32.64 -7.98
C ASN A 133 -7.72 -31.12 -7.87
N SER A 134 -6.84 -30.54 -7.06
CA SER A 134 -6.49 -29.12 -7.12
C SER A 134 -5.89 -28.83 -8.49
N MET A 135 -6.61 -28.08 -9.33
CA MET A 135 -6.07 -27.58 -10.60
C MET A 135 -5.99 -26.06 -10.52
N PHE A 136 -4.90 -25.58 -9.92
CA PHE A 136 -4.36 -24.24 -10.20
C PHE A 136 -4.05 -24.15 -11.70
N LYS A 137 -5.05 -23.79 -12.51
CA LYS A 137 -4.81 -23.17 -13.81
C LYS A 137 -4.82 -21.66 -13.58
N GLY A 138 -3.77 -21.16 -12.94
CA GLY A 138 -3.41 -19.76 -13.08
C GLY A 138 -2.99 -19.56 -14.53
N ASP A 139 -3.68 -18.68 -15.26
CA ASP A 139 -3.39 -18.39 -16.67
C ASP A 139 -1.96 -17.88 -16.81
N LYS A 140 -1.01 -18.79 -17.08
CA LYS A 140 0.42 -18.51 -17.27
C LYS A 140 0.64 -17.32 -18.23
N GLN A 141 -0.16 -17.24 -19.29
CA GLN A 141 -0.13 -16.15 -20.26
C GLN A 141 -0.60 -14.80 -19.69
N ALA A 142 -1.48 -14.78 -18.70
CA ALA A 142 -1.87 -13.55 -18.01
C ALA A 142 -0.76 -13.08 -17.05
N LEU A 143 -0.06 -14.03 -16.42
CA LEU A 143 1.08 -13.73 -15.55
C LEU A 143 2.29 -13.22 -16.35
N GLU A 144 2.60 -13.86 -17.48
CA GLU A 144 3.66 -13.41 -18.41
C GLU A 144 3.38 -12.01 -18.95
N ARG A 145 2.13 -11.70 -19.32
CA ARG A 145 1.75 -10.34 -19.75
C ARG A 145 1.93 -9.30 -18.64
N LYS A 146 1.53 -9.63 -17.40
CA LYS A 146 1.73 -8.73 -16.26
C LYS A 146 3.22 -8.51 -15.99
N LEU A 147 4.03 -9.57 -16.04
CA LEU A 147 5.47 -9.47 -15.85
C LEU A 147 6.12 -8.56 -16.90
N SER A 148 5.77 -8.73 -18.18
CA SER A 148 6.28 -7.85 -19.25
C SER A 148 5.85 -6.39 -19.05
N GLN A 149 4.61 -6.13 -18.66
CA GLN A 149 4.12 -4.78 -18.36
C GLN A 149 4.88 -4.15 -17.19
N THR A 150 5.10 -4.90 -16.12
CA THR A 150 5.86 -4.44 -14.96
C THR A 150 7.30 -4.13 -15.34
N LEU A 151 7.97 -4.97 -16.12
CA LEU A 151 9.34 -4.73 -16.58
C LEU A 151 9.44 -3.43 -17.39
N THR A 152 8.55 -3.23 -18.36
CA THR A 152 8.53 -1.98 -19.15
C THR A 152 8.29 -0.76 -18.29
N LEU A 153 7.37 -0.84 -17.31
CA LEU A 153 7.12 0.26 -16.39
C LEU A 153 8.36 0.57 -15.53
N THR A 154 9.05 -0.47 -15.03
CA THR A 154 10.28 -0.30 -14.24
C THR A 154 11.39 0.34 -15.07
N GLU A 155 11.54 -0.04 -16.35
CA GLU A 155 12.50 0.60 -17.26
C GLU A 155 12.17 2.09 -17.48
N CYS A 156 10.90 2.44 -17.70
CA CYS A 156 10.47 3.84 -17.83
C CYS A 156 10.75 4.65 -16.56
N LEU A 157 10.41 4.11 -15.38
CA LEU A 157 10.66 4.77 -14.10
C LEU A 157 12.16 4.92 -13.82
N SER A 158 12.98 3.94 -14.21
CA SER A 158 14.43 4.04 -14.09
C SER A 158 15.00 5.14 -14.98
N ALA A 159 14.47 5.31 -16.19
CA ALA A 159 14.89 6.40 -17.08
C ALA A 159 14.45 7.78 -16.54
N GLU A 160 13.23 7.88 -16.01
CA GLU A 160 12.73 9.11 -15.38
C GLU A 160 13.57 9.49 -14.15
N LYS A 161 13.91 8.51 -13.30
CA LYS A 161 14.82 8.71 -12.17
C LYS A 161 16.16 9.29 -12.63
N GLY A 162 16.75 8.75 -13.69
CA GLY A 162 18.02 9.26 -14.24
C GLY A 162 17.92 10.71 -14.72
N LEU A 163 16.80 11.10 -15.35
CA LEU A 163 16.56 12.49 -15.75
C LEU A 163 16.43 13.43 -14.55
N LEU A 164 15.74 12.98 -13.49
CA LEU A 164 15.58 13.77 -12.26
C LEU A 164 16.92 13.93 -11.53
N GLU A 165 17.75 12.89 -11.47
CA GLU A 165 19.09 12.96 -10.88
C GLU A 165 19.99 13.93 -11.66
N ALA A 166 19.94 13.91 -13.00
CA ALA A 166 20.69 14.86 -13.82
C ALA A 166 20.23 16.32 -13.58
N ARG A 167 18.91 16.53 -13.48
CA ARG A 167 18.36 17.85 -13.19
C ARG A 167 18.71 18.35 -11.78
N LEU A 168 18.75 17.45 -10.80
CA LEU A 168 19.20 17.79 -9.46
C LEU A 168 20.65 18.28 -9.47
N HIS A 169 21.54 17.56 -10.14
CA HIS A 169 22.94 17.93 -10.27
C HIS A 169 23.13 19.28 -10.99
N GLU A 170 22.30 19.59 -11.99
CA GLU A 170 22.30 20.89 -12.67
C GLU A 170 21.91 22.04 -11.72
N MET A 171 20.85 21.86 -10.92
CA MET A 171 20.43 22.87 -9.93
C MET A 171 21.47 23.06 -8.83
N GLU A 172 22.12 21.99 -8.37
CA GLU A 172 23.21 22.08 -7.38
C GLU A 172 24.41 22.87 -7.92
N ALA A 173 24.78 22.65 -9.18
CA ALA A 173 25.85 23.41 -9.84
C ALA A 173 25.48 24.90 -10.01
N GLU A 174 24.23 25.20 -10.36
CA GLU A 174 23.75 26.58 -10.46
C GLU A 174 23.74 27.28 -9.08
N GLN A 175 23.31 26.58 -8.04
CA GLN A 175 23.33 27.10 -6.68
C GLN A 175 24.76 27.42 -6.21
N ALA A 176 25.72 26.54 -6.49
CA ALA A 176 27.12 26.78 -6.19
C ALA A 176 27.67 28.01 -6.94
N ARG A 177 27.29 28.19 -8.22
CA ARG A 177 27.68 29.36 -9.01
C ARG A 177 27.11 30.66 -8.43
N LEU A 178 25.83 30.68 -8.09
CA LEU A 178 25.17 31.85 -7.49
C LEU A 178 25.74 32.18 -6.10
N HIS A 179 26.10 31.17 -5.32
CA HIS A 179 26.75 31.39 -4.02
C HIS A 179 28.09 32.11 -4.20
N TYR A 180 28.92 31.64 -5.13
CA TYR A 180 30.20 32.26 -5.45
C TYR A 180 30.06 33.71 -5.94
N GLU A 181 29.10 33.97 -6.83
CA GLU A 181 28.82 35.33 -7.32
C GLU A 181 28.38 36.29 -6.20
N ASN A 182 27.53 35.81 -5.28
CA ASN A 182 27.12 36.59 -4.10
C ASN A 182 28.28 36.89 -3.15
N GLU A 183 29.23 35.96 -2.98
CA GLU A 183 30.43 36.20 -2.18
C GLU A 183 31.33 37.26 -2.80
N ILE A 184 31.52 37.23 -4.12
CA ILE A 184 32.26 38.28 -4.84
C ILE A 184 31.60 39.64 -4.60
N LEU A 185 30.29 39.74 -4.86
CA LEU A 185 29.54 40.99 -4.70
C LEU A 185 29.60 41.52 -3.25
N ARG A 186 29.55 40.63 -2.25
CA ARG A 186 29.71 41.00 -0.84
C ARG A 186 31.09 41.55 -0.53
N ASN A 187 32.15 40.92 -1.05
CA ASN A 187 33.52 41.37 -0.85
C ASN A 187 33.77 42.74 -1.50
N ASP A 188 33.25 42.94 -2.72
CA ASP A 188 33.35 44.22 -3.42
C ASP A 188 32.66 45.34 -2.64
N LEU A 189 31.46 45.09 -2.12
CA LEU A 189 30.71 46.04 -1.27
C LEU A 189 31.42 46.38 0.05
N GLN A 190 32.20 45.46 0.63
CA GLN A 190 32.97 45.72 1.84
C GLN A 190 34.27 46.48 1.58
N SER A 191 34.73 46.51 0.33
CA SER A 191 35.97 47.17 -0.09
C SER A 191 35.79 48.60 -0.65
N ALA A 192 34.54 49.02 -0.85
CA ALA A 192 34.15 50.35 -1.33
C ALA A 192 33.77 51.29 -0.18
#